data_AF-A0AA35UHN4-F1
#
_entry.id   AF-A0AA35UHN4-F1
#
_cell.length_a   1.000
_cell.length_b   1.000
_cell.length_c   1.000
_cell.angle_alpha   90.00
_cell.angle_beta   90.00
_cell.angle_gamma   90.00
#
_symmetry.space_group_name_H-M   'P 1'
#
loop_
_entity.id
_entity.type
_entity.pdbx_description
1 polymer ?
#
loop_
_entity_poly.entity_id
_entity_poly.type
_entity_poly.pdbx_seq_one_letter_code
_entity_poly.pdbx_strand_id
1 'polypeptide(L)'
;MPRAGFRWCAVLVLGVGCAGEPRAASAAIPAPATIVPHAASYELSLASIRPGDTIDAAGEMAFSIADECDAWSTSQHLHMRTVSREGDALDTVSDYATLESKDGRHLTFVDVQHAAGGDQSRVAGTADRMKDGRVVVRFTAPSVKQMTLPKGTLFPLAHTLAIVTAARAGAKALSPFLFDGTSADGAFYTYVTIQGWVPGVTDRLDKRSATHGAALAHIAFYARDDRVGMLPDFELASRFFDDGVTDHLKMDFGDFVLDGRMTKLIPRRRCHSGSATP
;
A
#
# COMPACT_ATOMS: atom_id res chain seq x y z
N MET A 1 -55.46 3.65 -20.29
CA MET A 1 -56.22 2.67 -21.11
C MET A 1 -55.27 1.97 -22.07
N PRO A 2 -55.26 0.63 -22.12
CA PRO A 2 -54.29 -0.17 -22.85
C PRO A 2 -54.77 -0.53 -24.26
N ARG A 3 -53.84 -0.89 -25.15
CA ARG A 3 -54.05 -1.75 -26.33
C ARG A 3 -52.91 -2.77 -26.29
N ALA A 4 -53.13 -4.02 -25.87
CA ALA A 4 -53.60 -5.14 -26.69
C ALA A 4 -52.86 -5.18 -28.05
N GLY A 5 -52.05 -6.16 -28.41
CA GLY A 5 -51.81 -7.50 -27.90
C GLY A 5 -51.47 -8.37 -29.12
N PHE A 6 -50.58 -9.35 -29.00
CA PHE A 6 -50.61 -10.53 -29.88
C PHE A 6 -49.97 -11.72 -29.14
N ARG A 7 -50.80 -12.75 -28.93
CA ARG A 7 -50.46 -14.06 -28.36
C ARG A 7 -50.36 -15.04 -29.52
N TRP A 8 -49.28 -15.82 -29.62
CA TRP A 8 -49.20 -17.20 -30.18
C TRP A 8 -47.87 -17.76 -29.62
N CYS A 9 -47.68 -19.00 -29.18
CA CYS A 9 -48.47 -20.23 -29.16
C CYS A 9 -47.88 -21.09 -28.03
N ALA A 10 -48.73 -21.84 -27.31
CA ALA A 10 -48.27 -22.82 -26.35
C ALA A 10 -47.71 -24.05 -27.06
N VAL A 11 -46.60 -24.59 -26.57
CA VAL A 11 -46.29 -26.02 -26.66
C VAL A 11 -45.79 -26.47 -25.29
N LEU A 12 -46.58 -27.35 -24.67
CA LEU A 12 -46.22 -28.18 -23.53
C LEU A 12 -45.41 -29.36 -24.06
N VAL A 13 -44.18 -29.52 -23.59
CA VAL A 13 -43.49 -30.82 -23.63
C VAL A 13 -43.24 -31.24 -22.19
N LEU A 14 -43.90 -32.33 -21.81
CA LEU A 14 -43.59 -33.14 -20.65
C LEU A 14 -42.21 -33.76 -20.86
N GLY A 15 -41.23 -33.31 -20.08
CA GLY A 15 -39.92 -33.93 -19.94
C GLY A 15 -39.56 -33.98 -18.47
N VAL A 16 -39.85 -35.12 -17.82
CA VAL A 16 -39.25 -35.47 -16.53
C VAL A 16 -37.78 -35.74 -16.80
N GLY A 17 -36.94 -34.74 -16.53
CA GLY A 17 -35.49 -34.85 -16.51
C GLY A 17 -35.00 -34.34 -15.17
N CYS A 18 -34.28 -35.17 -14.42
CA CYS A 18 -33.76 -34.86 -13.09
C CYS A 18 -33.14 -33.47 -13.05
N ALA A 19 -33.70 -32.60 -12.22
CA ALA A 19 -33.11 -31.34 -11.84
C ALA A 19 -31.78 -31.64 -11.14
N GLY A 20 -30.67 -31.56 -11.89
CA GLY A 20 -29.37 -31.33 -11.29
C GLY A 20 -29.36 -29.89 -10.81
N GLU A 21 -29.60 -29.67 -9.52
CA GLU A 21 -29.36 -28.38 -8.89
C GLU A 21 -27.94 -27.93 -9.25
N PRO A 22 -27.75 -26.69 -9.73
CA PRO A 22 -26.41 -26.15 -9.88
C PRO A 22 -25.82 -26.13 -8.48
N ARG A 23 -24.89 -27.08 -8.24
CA ARG A 23 -24.05 -27.09 -7.05
C ARG A 23 -23.31 -25.76 -7.06
N ALA A 24 -23.83 -24.82 -6.27
CA ALA A 24 -23.11 -23.60 -5.95
C ALA A 24 -21.75 -24.06 -5.45
N ALA A 25 -20.72 -23.85 -6.26
CA ALA A 25 -19.35 -24.01 -5.82
C ALA A 25 -19.25 -23.08 -4.62
N SER A 26 -19.12 -23.67 -3.42
CA SER A 26 -18.74 -22.92 -2.24
C SER A 26 -17.40 -22.29 -2.58
N ALA A 27 -17.43 -21.02 -2.97
CA ALA A 27 -16.23 -20.23 -3.11
C ALA A 27 -15.63 -20.21 -1.72
N ALA A 28 -14.59 -21.03 -1.52
CA ALA A 28 -13.83 -21.02 -0.28
C ALA A 28 -13.45 -19.55 -0.04
N ILE A 29 -13.88 -19.01 1.10
CA ILE A 29 -13.47 -17.67 1.50
C ILE A 29 -11.95 -17.69 1.52
N PRO A 30 -11.27 -16.90 0.65
CA PRO A 30 -9.82 -16.92 0.62
C PRO A 30 -9.32 -16.55 2.01
N ALA A 31 -8.43 -17.39 2.56
CA ALA A 31 -7.83 -17.15 3.86
C ALA A 31 -7.29 -15.70 3.92
N PRO A 32 -7.45 -14.96 5.02
CA PRO A 32 -7.04 -13.56 5.09
C PRO A 32 -5.57 -13.41 4.69
N ALA A 33 -5.25 -12.31 3.97
CA ALA A 33 -3.86 -11.97 3.69
C ALA A 33 -3.11 -11.91 5.01
N THR A 34 -1.99 -12.62 5.10
CA THR A 34 -1.30 -12.83 6.38
C THR A 34 0.10 -12.29 6.22
N ILE A 35 0.33 -11.07 6.72
CA ILE A 35 1.65 -10.44 6.72
C ILE A 35 2.66 -11.40 7.36
N VAL A 36 3.77 -11.60 6.65
CA VAL A 36 4.95 -12.33 7.10
C VAL A 36 6.04 -11.29 7.36
N PRO A 37 6.66 -11.27 8.55
CA PRO A 37 7.84 -10.45 8.80
C PRO A 37 8.94 -10.70 7.79
N HIS A 38 9.50 -9.63 7.24
CA HIS A 38 10.59 -9.71 6.29
C HIS A 38 11.40 -8.41 6.26
N ALA A 39 12.58 -8.47 5.67
CA ALA A 39 13.34 -7.31 5.26
C ALA A 39 13.67 -7.41 3.76
N ALA A 40 13.57 -6.30 3.05
CA ALA A 40 13.87 -6.20 1.64
C ALA A 40 14.86 -5.05 1.38
N SER A 41 15.70 -5.23 0.38
CA SER A 41 16.59 -4.19 -0.14
C SER A 41 16.28 -3.97 -1.61
N TYR A 42 16.25 -2.71 -2.02
CA TYR A 42 15.96 -2.29 -3.38
C TYR A 42 17.07 -1.37 -3.88
N GLU A 43 17.46 -1.58 -5.13
CA GLU A 43 18.29 -0.65 -5.88
C GLU A 43 17.37 0.18 -6.77
N LEU A 44 17.53 1.50 -6.72
CA LEU A 44 16.69 2.45 -7.43
C LEU A 44 17.45 3.04 -8.60
N SER A 45 16.85 2.99 -9.78
CA SER A 45 17.44 3.50 -11.01
C SER A 45 16.43 4.31 -11.81
N LEU A 46 16.90 5.32 -12.52
CA LEU A 46 16.06 6.15 -13.37
C LEU A 46 15.39 5.33 -14.47
N ALA A 47 14.06 5.29 -14.46
CA ALA A 47 13.26 4.63 -15.48
C ALA A 47 12.90 5.59 -16.62
N SER A 48 12.53 6.83 -16.28
CA SER A 48 12.19 7.85 -17.25
C SER A 48 12.24 9.25 -16.65
N ILE A 49 12.46 10.25 -17.51
CA ILE A 49 12.42 11.67 -17.19
C ILE A 49 11.26 12.31 -17.97
N ARG A 50 10.61 13.30 -17.37
CA ARG A 50 9.58 14.16 -17.97
C ARG A 50 10.04 15.62 -17.92
N PRO A 51 9.33 16.56 -18.58
CA PRO A 51 9.64 17.97 -18.44
C PRO A 51 9.60 18.40 -16.97
N GLY A 52 10.74 18.86 -16.46
CA GLY A 52 10.97 19.26 -15.07
C GLY A 52 12.46 19.51 -14.85
N ASP A 53 12.87 19.64 -13.59
CA ASP A 53 14.23 20.05 -13.21
C ASP A 53 15.22 18.88 -13.18
N THR A 54 14.75 17.69 -12.84
CA THR A 54 15.60 16.50 -12.69
C THR A 54 16.05 15.92 -14.04
N ILE A 55 17.34 15.64 -14.18
CA ILE A 55 17.92 14.97 -15.36
C ILE A 55 18.55 13.61 -15.05
N ASP A 56 18.80 13.31 -13.79
CA ASP A 56 19.26 11.99 -13.34
C ASP A 56 18.78 11.73 -11.91
N ALA A 57 18.53 10.45 -11.60
CA ALA A 57 18.15 10.02 -10.26
C ALA A 57 18.52 8.55 -10.02
N ALA A 58 19.09 8.27 -8.85
CA ALA A 58 19.43 6.92 -8.42
C ALA A 58 19.36 6.81 -6.90
N GLY A 59 19.35 5.60 -6.37
CA GLY A 59 19.31 5.42 -4.93
C GLY A 59 19.22 3.98 -4.47
N GLU A 60 18.92 3.82 -3.20
CA GLU A 60 18.70 2.54 -2.56
C GLU A 60 17.67 2.67 -1.46
N MET A 61 16.92 1.59 -1.22
CA MET A 61 15.92 1.54 -0.16
C MET A 61 16.05 0.24 0.61
N ALA A 62 16.16 0.34 1.94
CA ALA A 62 15.98 -0.78 2.84
C ALA A 62 14.61 -0.66 3.50
N PHE A 63 13.85 -1.76 3.52
CA PHE A 63 12.52 -1.83 4.12
C PHE A 63 12.44 -3.05 5.03
N SER A 64 11.77 -2.94 6.16
CA SER A 64 11.51 -4.09 7.03
C SER A 64 10.18 -4.01 7.74
N ILE A 65 9.56 -5.17 7.92
CA ILE A 65 8.38 -5.38 8.75
C ILE A 65 8.74 -6.44 9.79
N ALA A 66 8.57 -6.09 11.06
CA ALA A 66 8.73 -6.97 12.21
C ALA A 66 7.40 -7.18 12.92
N ASP A 67 7.25 -8.36 13.51
CA ASP A 67 6.08 -8.74 14.31
C ASP A 67 6.39 -8.52 15.80
N GLU A 68 5.77 -7.51 16.39
CA GLU A 68 5.86 -7.15 17.81
C GLU A 68 4.63 -7.65 18.59
N CYS A 69 4.13 -8.84 18.21
CA CYS A 69 3.02 -9.57 18.83
C CYS A 69 1.65 -8.89 18.65
N ASP A 70 1.44 -7.73 19.26
CA ASP A 70 0.20 -6.94 19.18
C ASP A 70 0.29 -5.80 18.16
N ALA A 71 1.49 -5.55 17.63
CA ALA A 71 1.75 -4.53 16.63
C ALA A 71 2.69 -5.03 15.52
N TRP A 72 2.69 -4.29 14.42
CA TRP A 72 3.67 -4.39 13.35
C TRP A 72 4.61 -3.20 13.43
N SER A 73 5.91 -3.48 13.53
CA SER A 73 6.94 -2.45 13.43
C SER A 73 7.45 -2.40 12.00
N THR A 74 7.29 -1.25 11.35
CA THR A 74 7.80 -1.03 9.99
C THR A 74 8.93 -0.02 10.06
N SER A 75 10.01 -0.27 9.32
CA SER A 75 11.07 0.72 9.11
C SER A 75 11.50 0.78 7.66
N GLN A 76 11.87 1.97 7.23
CA GLN A 76 12.39 2.25 5.90
C GLN A 76 13.56 3.22 6.01
N HIS A 77 14.63 2.92 5.30
CA HIS A 77 15.74 3.82 5.04
C HIS A 77 15.85 4.00 3.53
N LEU A 78 15.59 5.22 3.05
CA LEU A 78 15.67 5.58 1.65
C LEU A 78 16.81 6.58 1.47
N HIS A 79 17.74 6.27 0.58
CA HIS A 79 18.74 7.21 0.10
C HIS A 79 18.54 7.43 -1.39
N MET A 80 18.46 8.69 -1.79
CA MET A 80 18.25 9.08 -3.18
C MET A 80 19.19 10.23 -3.53
N ARG A 81 19.82 10.13 -4.69
CA ARG A 81 20.58 11.19 -5.31
C ARG A 81 19.86 11.64 -6.56
N THR A 82 19.60 12.94 -6.67
CA THR A 82 19.04 13.56 -7.87
C THR A 82 20.03 14.56 -8.43
N VAL A 83 19.98 14.80 -9.75
CA VAL A 83 20.81 15.79 -10.44
C VAL A 83 19.89 16.71 -11.23
N SER A 84 20.03 18.03 -11.03
CA SER A 84 19.26 19.05 -11.76
C SER A 84 19.89 19.37 -13.11
N ARG A 85 19.17 20.14 -13.94
CA ARG A 85 19.67 20.62 -15.24
C ARG A 85 20.92 21.49 -15.14
N GLU A 86 21.07 22.20 -14.03
CA GLU A 86 22.23 23.04 -13.72
C GLU A 86 23.46 22.21 -13.32
N GLY A 87 23.28 20.90 -13.11
CA GLY A 87 24.32 19.97 -12.68
C GLY A 87 24.47 19.87 -11.16
N ASP A 88 23.57 20.50 -10.41
CA ASP A 88 23.55 20.41 -8.95
C ASP A 88 23.07 19.01 -8.55
N ALA A 89 23.84 18.35 -7.67
CA ALA A 89 23.48 17.06 -7.13
C ALA A 89 22.95 17.20 -5.71
N LEU A 90 21.77 16.64 -5.46
CA LEU A 90 21.12 16.64 -4.16
C LEU A 90 20.98 15.21 -3.65
N ASP A 91 21.67 14.92 -2.55
CA ASP A 91 21.47 13.69 -1.79
C ASP A 91 20.39 13.92 -0.73
N THR A 92 19.38 13.06 -0.72
CA THR A 92 18.26 13.04 0.21
C THR A 92 18.21 11.69 0.92
N VAL A 93 18.13 11.71 2.23
CA VAL A 93 17.95 10.53 3.08
C VAL A 93 16.62 10.66 3.82
N SER A 94 15.79 9.62 3.81
CA SER A 94 14.56 9.52 4.59
C SER A 94 14.60 8.27 5.47
N ASP A 95 14.48 8.49 6.77
CA ASP A 95 14.33 7.47 7.80
C ASP A 95 12.90 7.49 8.32
N TYR A 96 12.13 6.47 7.95
CA TYR A 96 10.72 6.33 8.30
C TYR A 96 10.51 5.10 9.18
N ALA A 97 9.71 5.26 10.24
CA ALA A 97 9.33 4.14 11.09
C ALA A 97 7.91 4.28 11.64
N THR A 98 7.22 3.15 11.74
CA THR A 98 5.89 3.08 12.36
C THR A 98 5.73 1.89 13.28
N LEU A 99 4.84 2.04 14.25
CA LEU A 99 4.30 0.96 15.06
C LEU A 99 2.78 0.96 14.89
N GLU A 100 2.26 0.02 14.12
CA GLU A 100 0.84 -0.11 13.80
C GLU A 100 0.24 -1.29 14.58
N SER A 101 -0.73 -1.02 15.46
CA SER A 101 -1.45 -2.07 16.19
C SER A 101 -2.17 -3.03 15.23
N LYS A 102 -2.14 -4.33 15.49
CA LYS A 102 -2.78 -5.34 14.63
C LYS A 102 -4.30 -5.24 14.57
N ASP A 103 -4.93 -4.58 15.54
CA ASP A 103 -6.37 -4.28 15.53
C ASP A 103 -6.71 -3.02 14.69
N GLY A 104 -5.72 -2.35 14.10
CA GLY A 104 -5.87 -1.17 13.26
C GLY A 104 -6.31 0.10 14.01
N ARG A 105 -6.13 0.16 15.33
CA ARG A 105 -6.62 1.26 16.17
C ARG A 105 -5.59 2.31 16.56
N HIS A 106 -4.31 1.96 16.58
CA HIS A 106 -3.23 2.84 16.98
C HIS A 106 -2.08 2.80 15.98
N LEU A 107 -1.52 3.98 15.70
CA LEU A 107 -0.31 4.16 14.92
C LEU A 107 0.62 5.12 15.67
N THR A 108 1.85 4.72 15.91
CA THR A 108 2.94 5.66 16.21
C THR A 108 3.78 5.80 14.94
N PHE A 109 4.17 7.03 14.60
CA PHE A 109 4.91 7.31 13.36
C PHE A 109 6.02 8.33 13.58
N VAL A 110 7.08 8.18 12.80
CA VAL A 110 8.14 9.16 12.63
C VAL A 110 8.69 9.07 11.21
N ASP A 111 8.83 10.20 10.55
CA ASP A 111 9.60 10.39 9.33
C ASP A 111 10.62 11.50 9.57
N VAL A 112 11.87 11.23 9.22
CA VAL A 112 12.97 12.20 9.28
C VAL A 112 13.61 12.25 7.91
N GLN A 113 13.61 13.44 7.30
CA GLN A 113 14.26 13.64 6.01
C GLN A 113 15.43 14.59 6.18
N HIS A 114 16.53 14.27 5.51
CA HIS A 114 17.76 15.03 5.49
C HIS A 114 18.15 15.30 4.04
N ALA A 115 18.25 16.57 3.66
CA ALA A 115 18.84 16.98 2.40
C ALA A 115 20.28 17.48 2.64
N ALA A 116 21.22 17.17 1.75
CA ALA A 116 22.62 17.57 1.86
C ALA A 116 22.88 19.10 1.92
N GLY A 117 21.83 19.93 1.82
CA GLY A 117 21.83 21.38 2.03
C GLY A 117 21.48 21.87 3.45
N GLY A 118 21.23 20.96 4.40
CA GLY A 118 21.03 21.28 5.82
C GLY A 118 19.58 21.34 6.30
N ASP A 119 18.61 21.23 5.38
CA ASP A 119 17.19 21.18 5.74
C ASP A 119 16.86 19.77 6.24
N GLN A 120 16.61 19.68 7.55
CA GLN A 120 16.04 18.50 8.18
C GLN A 120 14.54 18.73 8.38
N SER A 121 13.72 17.86 7.80
CA SER A 121 12.29 17.81 8.10
C SER A 121 12.01 16.65 9.06
N ARG A 122 11.03 16.83 9.94
CA ARG A 122 10.59 15.79 10.86
C ARG A 122 9.08 15.86 11.03
N VAL A 123 8.42 14.73 10.76
CA VAL A 123 7.00 14.52 11.05
C VAL A 123 6.92 13.38 12.05
N ALA A 124 6.26 13.60 13.18
CA ALA A 124 6.18 12.57 14.23
C ALA A 124 4.91 12.73 15.05
N GLY A 125 4.41 11.63 15.61
CA GLY A 125 3.23 11.66 16.45
C GLY A 125 2.57 10.30 16.65
N THR A 126 1.32 10.36 17.10
CA THR A 126 0.44 9.20 17.22
C THR A 126 -0.90 9.43 16.55
N ALA A 127 -1.56 8.37 16.13
CA ALA A 127 -2.91 8.40 15.59
C ALA A 127 -3.78 7.31 16.24
N ASP A 128 -4.94 7.73 16.75
CA ASP A 128 -5.86 6.87 17.50
C ASP A 128 -7.23 6.83 16.82
N ARG A 129 -7.72 5.62 16.56
CA ARG A 129 -9.06 5.41 16.03
C ARG A 129 -10.09 5.50 17.14
N MET A 130 -11.00 6.46 16.99
CA MET A 130 -12.10 6.73 17.91
C MET A 130 -13.23 5.72 17.74
N LYS A 131 -14.10 5.61 18.75
CA LYS A 131 -15.27 4.71 18.73
C LYS A 131 -16.23 4.99 17.56
N ASP A 132 -16.29 6.24 17.09
CA ASP A 132 -17.13 6.63 15.96
C ASP A 132 -16.50 6.33 14.59
N GLY A 133 -15.27 5.81 14.56
CA GLY A 133 -14.52 5.43 13.35
C GLY A 133 -13.61 6.52 12.80
N ARG A 134 -13.66 7.76 13.31
CA ARG A 134 -12.69 8.82 12.94
C ARG A 134 -11.33 8.54 13.56
N VAL A 135 -10.28 9.12 13.01
CA VAL A 135 -8.92 9.02 13.56
C VAL A 135 -8.50 10.38 14.11
N VAL A 136 -8.02 10.41 15.35
CA VAL A 136 -7.42 11.60 15.96
C VAL A 136 -5.91 11.46 15.87
N VAL A 137 -5.25 12.40 15.21
CA VAL A 137 -3.79 12.45 15.10
C VAL A 137 -3.24 13.53 16.01
N ARG A 138 -2.21 13.21 16.78
CA ARG A 138 -1.47 14.11 17.68
C ARG A 138 -0.03 14.19 17.19
N PHE A 139 0.32 15.31 16.57
CA PHE A 139 1.68 15.56 16.12
C PHE A 139 2.53 16.08 17.27
N THR A 140 3.78 15.63 17.31
CA THR A 140 4.86 16.17 18.14
C THR A 140 5.91 16.93 17.31
N ALA A 141 5.97 16.68 16.00
CA ALA A 141 6.77 17.40 15.02
C ALA A 141 5.98 17.55 13.70
N PRO A 142 6.18 18.65 12.92
CA PRO A 142 7.11 19.76 13.15
C PRO A 142 6.68 20.73 14.26
N SER A 143 5.42 20.67 14.69
CA SER A 143 4.89 21.41 15.83
C SER A 143 3.81 20.59 16.53
N VAL A 144 3.59 20.86 17.81
CA VAL A 144 2.51 20.22 18.56
C VAL A 144 1.16 20.69 18.00
N LYS A 145 0.43 19.78 17.37
CA LYS A 145 -0.93 20.05 16.87
C LYS A 145 -1.76 18.78 16.87
N GLN A 146 -3.07 18.94 16.80
CA GLN A 146 -4.01 17.83 16.69
C GLN A 146 -4.88 18.02 15.46
N MET A 147 -5.19 16.93 14.77
CA MET A 147 -6.18 16.92 13.70
C MET A 147 -7.11 15.73 13.82
N THR A 148 -8.26 15.81 13.18
CA THR A 148 -9.22 14.70 13.07
C THR A 148 -9.39 14.33 11.60
N LEU A 149 -9.13 13.07 11.30
CA LEU A 149 -9.26 12.49 9.97
C LEU A 149 -10.63 11.81 9.80
N PRO A 150 -11.13 11.72 8.56
CA PRO A 150 -12.44 11.14 8.28
C PRO A 150 -12.52 9.66 8.70
N LYS A 151 -13.75 9.16 8.81
CA LYS A 151 -13.98 7.73 9.02
C LYS A 151 -13.45 6.94 7.82
N GLY A 152 -12.92 5.76 8.08
CA GLY A 152 -12.38 4.88 7.03
C GLY A 152 -10.93 5.18 6.62
N THR A 153 -10.25 6.14 7.25
CA THR A 153 -8.79 6.28 7.10
C THR A 153 -8.08 5.02 7.56
N LEU A 154 -7.25 4.46 6.68
CA LEU A 154 -6.40 3.31 6.92
C LEU A 154 -4.99 3.75 7.32
N PHE A 155 -4.33 2.92 8.13
CA PHE A 155 -2.90 3.01 8.41
C PHE A 155 -2.11 2.20 7.36
N PRO A 156 -0.77 2.37 7.24
CA PRO A 156 0.01 1.85 6.11
C PRO A 156 -0.15 0.36 5.83
N LEU A 157 -0.08 -0.48 6.86
CA LEU A 157 -0.15 -1.92 6.68
C LEU A 157 -1.60 -2.38 6.47
N ALA A 158 -2.57 -1.78 7.18
CA ALA A 158 -3.98 -1.95 6.90
C ALA A 158 -4.37 -1.56 5.45
N HIS A 159 -3.74 -0.53 4.89
CA HIS A 159 -3.92 -0.10 3.50
C HIS A 159 -3.38 -1.14 2.53
N THR A 160 -2.15 -1.63 2.75
CA THR A 160 -1.57 -2.74 1.97
C THR A 160 -2.46 -3.99 2.01
N LEU A 161 -2.96 -4.36 3.19
CA LEU A 161 -3.87 -5.48 3.36
C LEU A 161 -5.20 -5.26 2.62
N ALA A 162 -5.72 -4.04 2.60
CA ALA A 162 -6.94 -3.71 1.86
C ALA A 162 -6.76 -3.89 0.34
N ILE A 163 -5.61 -3.50 -0.21
CA ILE A 163 -5.26 -3.71 -1.64
C ILE A 163 -5.25 -5.20 -1.96
N VAL A 164 -4.51 -6.00 -1.19
CA VAL A 164 -4.40 -7.46 -1.40
C VAL A 164 -5.76 -8.14 -1.26
N THR A 165 -6.55 -7.73 -0.27
CA THR A 165 -7.90 -8.27 -0.02
C THR A 165 -8.84 -7.96 -1.19
N ALA A 166 -8.83 -6.71 -1.66
CA ALA A 166 -9.61 -6.28 -2.82
C ALA A 166 -9.19 -7.04 -4.08
N ALA A 167 -7.90 -7.23 -4.30
CA ALA A 167 -7.38 -7.96 -5.44
C ALA A 167 -7.83 -9.43 -5.44
N ARG A 168 -7.75 -10.12 -4.29
CA ARG A 168 -8.25 -11.49 -4.11
C ARG A 168 -9.75 -11.61 -4.35
N ALA A 169 -10.51 -10.58 -3.98
CA ALA A 169 -11.94 -10.49 -4.25
C ALA A 169 -12.27 -10.15 -5.72
N GLY A 170 -11.27 -9.95 -6.58
CA GLY A 170 -11.44 -9.61 -7.99
C GLY A 170 -11.81 -8.15 -8.24
N ALA A 171 -11.71 -7.28 -7.23
CA ALA A 171 -11.94 -5.86 -7.39
C ALA A 171 -10.90 -5.23 -8.34
N LYS A 172 -11.32 -4.19 -9.07
CA LYS A 172 -10.47 -3.48 -10.03
C LYS A 172 -9.90 -2.18 -9.49
N ALA A 173 -10.52 -1.62 -8.45
CA ALA A 173 -10.07 -0.41 -7.82
C ALA A 173 -10.61 -0.28 -6.40
N LEU A 174 -9.96 0.58 -5.61
CA LEU A 174 -10.41 1.05 -4.31
C LEU A 174 -9.87 2.46 -4.07
N SER A 175 -10.55 3.26 -3.25
CA SER A 175 -10.14 4.64 -2.98
C SER A 175 -10.17 5.00 -1.49
N PRO A 176 -9.36 4.33 -0.65
CA PRO A 176 -9.32 4.62 0.78
C PRO A 176 -8.54 5.91 1.07
N PHE A 177 -8.86 6.52 2.21
CA PHE A 177 -7.95 7.48 2.82
C PHE A 177 -6.78 6.72 3.47
N LEU A 178 -5.57 7.22 3.31
CA LEU A 178 -4.35 6.69 3.92
C LEU A 178 -3.75 7.75 4.84
N PHE A 179 -3.48 7.40 6.09
CA PHE A 179 -2.60 8.18 6.94
C PHE A 179 -1.37 7.35 7.28
N ASP A 180 -0.23 7.74 6.72
CA ASP A 180 1.06 7.08 6.88
C ASP A 180 2.02 7.85 7.79
N GLY A 181 1.75 9.12 8.07
CA GLY A 181 2.59 9.95 8.95
C GLY A 181 3.81 10.55 8.26
N THR A 182 3.87 10.54 6.93
CA THR A 182 4.93 11.20 6.13
C THR A 182 4.64 12.69 5.92
N SER A 183 3.38 13.11 6.06
CA SER A 183 2.96 14.50 5.96
C SER A 183 2.28 15.00 7.24
N ALA A 184 2.52 16.28 7.57
CA ALA A 184 1.84 16.97 8.65
C ALA A 184 0.45 17.51 8.23
N ASP A 185 0.06 17.37 6.96
CA ASP A 185 -1.19 17.92 6.40
C ASP A 185 -2.36 16.93 6.44
N GLY A 186 -2.09 15.70 6.89
CA GLY A 186 -3.10 14.69 7.22
C GLY A 186 -3.10 13.51 6.27
N ALA A 187 -4.29 12.92 6.09
CA ALA A 187 -4.43 11.74 5.26
C ALA A 187 -4.42 12.08 3.78
N PHE A 188 -3.70 11.27 3.00
CA PHE A 188 -3.83 11.22 1.56
C PHE A 188 -5.17 10.61 1.17
N TYR A 189 -5.78 11.16 0.12
CA TYR A 189 -6.72 10.38 -0.68
C TYR A 189 -5.92 9.51 -1.62
N THR A 190 -6.18 8.20 -1.63
CA THR A 190 -5.51 7.28 -2.56
C THR A 190 -6.51 6.74 -3.56
N TYR A 191 -6.11 6.64 -4.83
CA TYR A 191 -6.85 5.91 -5.84
C TYR A 191 -6.00 4.73 -6.33
N VAL A 192 -6.45 3.53 -6.01
CA VAL A 192 -5.74 2.28 -6.32
C VAL A 192 -6.43 1.60 -7.48
N THR A 193 -5.67 1.25 -8.52
CA THR A 193 -6.11 0.36 -9.62
C THR A 193 -5.41 -0.99 -9.52
N ILE A 194 -6.11 -2.06 -9.84
CA ILE A 194 -5.66 -3.44 -9.65
C ILE A 194 -5.78 -4.22 -10.96
N GLN A 195 -4.67 -4.77 -11.44
CA GLN A 195 -4.61 -5.50 -12.73
C GLN A 195 -5.12 -6.96 -12.63
N GLY A 196 -5.46 -7.43 -11.43
CA GLY A 196 -6.06 -8.75 -11.16
C GLY A 196 -5.16 -9.65 -10.32
N TRP A 197 -5.76 -10.66 -9.69
CA TRP A 197 -5.07 -11.61 -8.84
C TRP A 197 -4.45 -12.75 -9.64
N VAL A 198 -3.18 -13.01 -9.42
CA VAL A 198 -2.45 -14.16 -9.95
C VAL A 198 -2.14 -15.10 -8.79
N PRO A 199 -2.74 -16.30 -8.74
CA PRO A 199 -2.38 -17.29 -7.73
C PRO A 199 -1.01 -17.91 -8.02
N GLY A 200 -0.23 -18.19 -6.99
CA GLY A 200 0.95 -19.06 -7.08
C GLY A 200 2.10 -18.53 -7.94
N VAL A 201 2.51 -17.29 -7.71
CA VAL A 201 3.64 -16.65 -8.41
C VAL A 201 4.97 -17.31 -7.99
N THR A 202 5.80 -17.67 -8.98
CA THR A 202 7.03 -18.46 -8.78
C THR A 202 8.34 -17.71 -9.06
N ASP A 203 8.26 -16.49 -9.60
CA ASP A 203 9.42 -15.69 -10.02
C ASP A 203 9.97 -14.78 -8.90
N ARG A 204 9.52 -14.98 -7.64
CA ARG A 204 10.00 -14.24 -6.47
C ARG A 204 11.49 -14.50 -6.22
N LEU A 205 12.17 -13.47 -5.70
CA LEU A 205 13.60 -13.55 -5.37
C LEU A 205 13.92 -14.67 -4.38
N ASP A 206 13.09 -14.88 -3.35
CA ASP A 206 13.22 -16.03 -2.45
C ASP A 206 12.45 -17.25 -2.97
N LYS A 207 13.15 -18.08 -3.73
CA LYS A 207 12.63 -19.34 -4.29
C LYS A 207 12.36 -20.42 -3.23
N ARG A 208 12.74 -20.20 -1.97
CA ARG A 208 12.52 -21.16 -0.86
C ARG A 208 11.20 -20.90 -0.13
N SER A 209 10.54 -19.78 -0.38
CA SER A 209 9.23 -19.49 0.18
C SER A 209 8.14 -20.32 -0.49
N ALA A 210 7.00 -20.47 0.19
CA ALA A 210 5.79 -21.00 -0.43
C ALA A 210 5.40 -20.16 -1.66
N THR A 211 4.66 -20.76 -2.59
CA THR A 211 4.08 -19.99 -3.69
C THR A 211 3.00 -19.05 -3.13
N HIS A 212 3.16 -17.76 -3.37
CA HIS A 212 2.24 -16.72 -2.91
C HIS A 212 1.41 -16.20 -4.07
N GLY A 213 0.16 -15.84 -3.84
CA GLY A 213 -0.58 -15.07 -4.83
C GLY A 213 -0.17 -13.61 -4.78
N ALA A 214 -0.33 -12.91 -5.90
CA ALA A 214 0.01 -11.50 -6.00
C ALA A 214 -0.93 -10.75 -6.94
N ALA A 215 -0.92 -9.43 -6.84
CA ALA A 215 -1.54 -8.55 -7.83
C ALA A 215 -0.65 -7.34 -8.11
N LEU A 216 -0.55 -6.97 -9.38
CA LEU A 216 -0.04 -5.65 -9.77
C LEU A 216 -1.10 -4.61 -9.43
N ALA A 217 -0.71 -3.60 -8.67
CA ALA A 217 -1.54 -2.47 -8.36
C ALA A 217 -0.76 -1.16 -8.55
N HIS A 218 -1.50 -0.12 -8.87
CA HIS A 218 -0.99 1.23 -9.04
C HIS A 218 -1.78 2.17 -8.13
N ILE A 219 -1.08 2.94 -7.31
CA ILE A 219 -1.62 3.82 -6.28
C ILE A 219 -1.26 5.25 -6.65
N ALA A 220 -2.26 6.09 -6.84
CA ALA A 220 -2.08 7.53 -6.96
C ALA A 220 -2.39 8.20 -5.61
N PHE A 221 -1.49 9.05 -5.13
CA PHE A 221 -1.59 9.75 -3.85
C PHE A 221 -1.93 11.21 -4.09
N TYR A 222 -2.96 11.70 -3.39
CA TYR A 222 -3.41 13.09 -3.46
C TYR A 222 -3.41 13.67 -2.06
N ALA A 223 -2.58 14.70 -1.84
CA ALA A 223 -2.58 15.50 -0.64
C ALA A 223 -3.93 16.19 -0.48
N ARG A 224 -4.34 16.36 0.77
CA ARG A 224 -5.61 17.00 1.10
C ARG A 224 -5.36 18.46 1.45
N ASP A 225 -4.88 19.23 0.48
CA ASP A 225 -4.88 20.69 0.57
C ASP A 225 -6.14 21.28 -0.11
N ASP A 226 -6.37 22.58 0.04
CA ASP A 226 -7.50 23.28 -0.58
C ASP A 226 -7.33 23.45 -2.11
N ARG A 227 -6.24 22.92 -2.67
CA ARG A 227 -5.91 22.94 -4.10
C ARG A 227 -5.90 21.50 -4.59
N VAL A 228 -7.08 20.89 -4.68
CA VAL A 228 -7.22 19.60 -5.38
C VAL A 228 -6.71 19.77 -6.80
N GLY A 229 -5.42 19.46 -7.00
CA GLY A 229 -4.83 19.28 -8.31
C GLY A 229 -5.53 18.12 -8.96
N MET A 230 -5.77 18.21 -10.27
CA MET A 230 -6.27 17.06 -11.01
C MET A 230 -5.22 15.95 -11.17
N LEU A 231 -3.98 16.20 -10.72
CA LEU A 231 -2.84 15.29 -10.82
C LEU A 231 -2.43 14.82 -9.41
N PRO A 232 -1.97 13.57 -9.27
CA PRO A 232 -1.42 13.06 -8.02
C PRO A 232 -0.06 13.70 -7.71
N ASP A 233 0.25 13.80 -6.42
CA ASP A 233 1.54 14.28 -5.92
C ASP A 233 2.63 13.22 -6.02
N PHE A 234 2.22 11.95 -5.95
CA PHE A 234 3.10 10.78 -6.04
C PHE A 234 2.30 9.60 -6.58
N GLU A 235 2.93 8.75 -7.39
CA GLU A 235 2.34 7.49 -7.82
C GLU A 235 3.28 6.30 -7.55
N LEU A 236 2.70 5.19 -7.10
CA LEU A 236 3.41 3.95 -6.82
C LEU A 236 2.76 2.80 -7.58
N ALA A 237 3.50 2.18 -8.49
CA ALA A 237 3.16 0.86 -9.01
C ALA A 237 3.99 -0.21 -8.30
N SER A 238 3.35 -1.31 -7.92
CA SER A 238 4.05 -2.47 -7.35
C SER A 238 3.23 -3.73 -7.55
N ARG A 239 3.90 -4.88 -7.51
CA ARG A 239 3.26 -6.17 -7.28
C ARG A 239 3.16 -6.40 -5.77
N PHE A 240 1.96 -6.63 -5.27
CA PHE A 240 1.67 -6.87 -3.86
C PHE A 240 1.35 -8.34 -3.64
N PHE A 241 2.12 -9.01 -2.79
CA PHE A 241 1.89 -10.41 -2.41
C PHE A 241 1.01 -10.54 -1.17
N ASP A 242 0.38 -11.69 -1.02
CA ASP A 242 -0.47 -11.97 0.15
C ASP A 242 0.23 -12.10 1.50
N ASP A 243 1.56 -12.16 1.50
CA ASP A 243 2.40 -12.16 2.68
C ASP A 243 2.95 -10.77 3.02
N GLY A 244 2.54 -9.73 2.28
CA GLY A 244 2.97 -8.35 2.50
C GLY A 244 4.30 -7.98 1.84
N VAL A 245 4.94 -8.91 1.12
CA VAL A 245 6.10 -8.58 0.28
C VAL A 245 5.63 -7.76 -0.92
N THR A 246 6.46 -6.81 -1.35
CA THR A 246 6.25 -5.99 -2.55
C THR A 246 7.47 -6.06 -3.45
N ASP A 247 7.28 -6.21 -4.77
CA ASP A 247 8.36 -6.11 -5.75
C ASP A 247 7.87 -5.39 -7.02
N HIS A 248 8.77 -5.19 -8.00
CA HIS A 248 8.49 -4.41 -9.21
C HIS A 248 8.03 -2.98 -8.90
N LEU A 249 8.79 -2.29 -8.03
CA LEU A 249 8.45 -0.93 -7.62
C LEU A 249 8.67 0.03 -8.80
N LYS A 250 7.69 0.89 -9.06
CA LYS A 250 7.85 2.10 -9.85
C LYS A 250 7.32 3.28 -9.08
N MET A 251 8.20 4.25 -8.84
CA MET A 251 7.93 5.43 -8.03
C MET A 251 7.96 6.65 -8.94
N ASP A 252 6.81 7.31 -9.07
CA ASP A 252 6.61 8.45 -9.94
C ASP A 252 6.51 9.72 -9.10
N PHE A 253 7.50 10.60 -9.26
CA PHE A 253 7.59 11.88 -8.54
C PHE A 253 7.06 13.06 -9.37
N GLY A 254 6.43 12.78 -10.51
CA GLY A 254 5.91 13.79 -11.42
C GLY A 254 6.87 14.10 -12.57
N ASP A 255 8.07 14.62 -12.27
CA ASP A 255 9.09 14.99 -13.27
C ASP A 255 10.09 13.86 -13.59
N PHE A 256 10.24 12.87 -12.72
CA PHE A 256 10.99 11.64 -13.00
C PHE A 256 10.34 10.40 -12.37
N VAL A 257 10.71 9.24 -12.89
CA VAL A 257 10.24 7.93 -12.43
C VAL A 257 11.44 7.04 -12.11
N LEU A 258 11.43 6.44 -10.93
CA LEU A 258 12.42 5.45 -10.51
C LEU A 258 11.85 4.03 -10.62
N ASP A 259 12.64 3.10 -11.16
CA ASP A 259 12.41 1.66 -11.06
C ASP A 259 13.18 1.13 -9.85
N GLY A 260 12.48 0.44 -8.95
CA GLY A 260 13.03 -0.16 -7.75
C GLY A 260 13.11 -1.67 -7.89
N ARG A 261 14.33 -2.17 -8.15
CA ARG A 261 14.59 -3.61 -8.26
C ARG A 261 14.96 -4.18 -6.91
N MET A 262 14.20 -5.17 -6.45
CA MET A 262 14.55 -5.90 -5.23
C MET A 262 15.86 -6.68 -5.43
N THR A 263 16.86 -6.40 -4.60
CA THR A 263 18.17 -7.06 -4.60
C THR A 263 18.28 -8.11 -3.50
N LYS A 264 17.50 -7.99 -2.44
CA LYS A 264 17.53 -8.91 -1.30
C LYS A 264 16.15 -9.04 -0.65
N LEU A 265 15.81 -10.26 -0.24
CA LEU A 265 14.65 -10.57 0.61
C LEU A 265 15.10 -11.51 1.72
N ILE A 266 14.81 -11.15 2.97
CA ILE A 266 15.19 -11.89 4.16
C ILE A 266 13.94 -12.12 5.02
N PRO A 267 13.44 -13.37 5.13
CA PRO A 267 12.39 -13.69 6.08
C PRO A 267 12.81 -13.34 7.52
N ARG A 268 11.88 -12.79 8.31
CA ARG A 268 12.07 -12.50 9.73
C ARG A 268 11.18 -13.42 10.57
N ARG A 269 11.53 -13.56 11.85
CA ARG A 269 10.77 -14.41 12.77
C ARG A 269 9.45 -13.75 13.11
N ARG A 270 8.38 -14.54 13.18
CA ARG A 270 7.11 -14.12 13.79
C ARG A 270 7.28 -13.99 15.30
N CYS A 271 6.47 -13.14 15.93
CA CYS A 271 6.38 -13.15 17.38
C CYS A 271 5.85 -14.51 17.81
N HIS A 272 6.51 -15.11 18.80
CA HIS A 272 5.99 -16.26 19.51
C HIS A 272 5.60 -15.74 20.90
N SER A 273 4.30 -15.63 21.17
CA SER A 273 3.78 -15.35 22.50
C SER A 273 4.04 -16.57 23.40
N GLY A 274 5.29 -16.71 23.86
CA GLY A 274 5.75 -17.91 24.57
C GLY A 274 7.16 -17.86 25.15
N SER A 275 7.95 -16.80 24.93
CA SER A 275 9.24 -16.62 25.62
C SER A 275 9.29 -15.30 26.38
N ALA A 276 8.37 -15.14 27.32
CA ALA A 276 8.65 -14.37 28.53
C ALA A 276 9.24 -15.35 29.55
N THR A 277 10.55 -15.41 29.67
CA THR A 277 11.22 -15.93 30.86
C THR A 277 12.52 -15.12 31.02
N PRO A 278 12.86 -14.66 32.24
CA PRO A 278 13.81 -13.57 32.48
C PRO A 278 15.24 -13.90 32.08
#